data_AF-D2W5Z9-F1
#
_entry.id   AF-D2W5Z9-F1
#
_cell.length_a   1.000
_cell.length_b   1.000
_cell.length_c   1.000
_cell.angle_alpha   90.00
_cell.angle_beta   90.00
_cell.angle_gamma   90.00
#
_symmetry.space_group_name_H-M   'P 1'
#
loop_
_entity.id
_entity.type
_entity.pdbx_description
1 polymer ?
#
loop_
_entity_poly.entity_id
_entity_poly.type
_entity_poly.pdbx_seq_one_letter_code
_entity_poly.pdbx_strand_id
1 'polypeptide(L)'
;MDGNVLGAFNSMPYNERGHKYYGNGEIMLYSFKNSTNIKTYHWTKLNDFFIRSTDSMICYGGDEFGRSALIIDGELLTGSTNICKTFACSDDSNVEQTPLLEKEISSATTPSNSGSSSSTLVKSQSITTFSTEVDFEIYALEVWGFEQIVKKETRSNSIKTNVAASTLLDYSHY
;
A
#
# COMPACT_ATOMS: atom_id res chain seq x y z
N MET A 1 -17.41 7.32 5.44
CA MET A 1 -15.99 7.14 5.10
C MET A 1 -15.32 6.60 6.35
N ASP A 2 -14.81 5.37 6.29
CA ASP A 2 -14.30 4.64 7.46
C ASP A 2 -12.90 5.08 7.92
N GLY A 3 -12.44 6.24 7.43
CA GLY A 3 -11.20 6.88 7.85
C GLY A 3 -9.94 6.04 7.62
N ASN A 4 -9.98 5.12 6.64
CA ASN A 4 -8.84 4.29 6.30
C ASN A 4 -7.83 5.12 5.50
N VAL A 5 -6.59 5.15 6.00
CA VAL A 5 -5.45 5.73 5.31
C VAL A 5 -4.41 4.64 5.13
N LEU A 6 -3.85 4.57 3.94
CA LEU A 6 -2.77 3.66 3.57
C LEU A 6 -1.75 4.42 2.73
N GLY A 7 -0.49 4.02 2.84
CA GLY A 7 0.57 4.70 2.11
C GLY A 7 1.90 3.97 2.15
N ALA A 8 2.86 4.58 1.47
CA ALA A 8 4.22 4.09 1.36
C ALA A 8 5.20 5.22 1.68
N PHE A 9 6.28 4.87 2.37
CA PHE A 9 7.49 5.68 2.45
C PHE A 9 8.45 5.24 1.35
N ASN A 10 8.93 6.21 0.56
CA ASN A 10 9.86 5.98 -0.53
C ASN A 10 11.22 6.59 -0.23
N SER A 11 12.27 5.76 -0.21
CA SER A 11 13.66 6.20 -0.13
C SER A 11 14.19 6.74 -1.47
N MET A 12 13.45 6.57 -2.56
CA MET A 12 13.86 6.95 -3.90
C MET A 12 12.66 7.38 -4.77
N PRO A 13 12.87 8.21 -5.81
CA PRO A 13 11.79 8.65 -6.69
C PRO A 13 11.23 7.49 -7.51
N TYR A 14 9.97 7.64 -7.92
CA TYR A 14 9.37 6.73 -8.90
C TYR A 14 10.17 6.73 -10.20
N ASN A 15 10.37 5.55 -10.75
CA ASN A 15 11.08 5.34 -11.98
C ASN A 15 10.30 4.35 -12.84
N GLU A 16 9.88 4.77 -14.03
CA GLU A 16 9.25 3.89 -14.98
C GLU A 16 10.28 2.88 -15.51
N ARG A 17 10.25 1.65 -14.99
CA ARG A 17 11.15 0.55 -15.38
C ARG A 17 10.39 -0.62 -16.02
N GLY A 18 9.19 -0.35 -16.54
CA GLY A 18 8.32 -1.35 -17.12
C GLY A 18 8.05 -2.50 -16.15
N HIS A 19 8.42 -3.73 -16.54
CA HIS A 19 8.11 -4.94 -15.77
C HIS A 19 9.11 -5.26 -14.63
N LYS A 20 10.11 -4.42 -14.37
CA LYS A 20 11.15 -4.71 -13.37
C LYS A 20 10.87 -4.02 -12.03
N TYR A 21 11.07 -4.75 -10.94
CA TYR A 21 11.10 -4.17 -9.61
C TYR A 21 12.35 -3.29 -9.40
N TYR A 22 12.20 -2.25 -8.61
CA TYR A 22 13.26 -1.36 -8.13
C TYR A 22 12.95 -0.92 -6.71
N GLY A 23 13.93 -0.32 -6.02
CA GLY A 23 13.79 0.01 -4.61
C GLY A 23 14.95 -0.48 -3.78
N ASN A 24 14.85 -0.24 -2.48
CA ASN A 24 15.71 -0.82 -1.46
C ASN A 24 14.87 -1.16 -0.22
N GLY A 25 15.52 -1.80 0.77
CA GLY A 25 14.90 -2.21 2.03
C GLY A 25 14.44 -1.08 2.97
N GLU A 26 14.64 0.19 2.61
CA GLU A 26 14.16 1.33 3.39
C GLU A 26 12.72 1.70 3.03
N ILE A 27 12.20 1.16 1.93
CA ILE A 27 10.78 1.29 1.56
C ILE A 27 9.94 0.55 2.60
N MET A 28 8.87 1.20 3.05
CA MET A 28 7.97 0.68 4.07
C MET A 28 6.56 1.09 3.73
N LEU A 29 5.59 0.25 4.05
CA LEU A 29 4.17 0.60 3.95
C LEU A 29 3.58 0.90 5.32
N TYR A 30 2.50 1.67 5.34
CA TYR A 30 1.75 1.93 6.55
C TYR A 30 0.26 1.97 6.27
N SER A 31 -0.52 1.65 7.30
CA SER A 31 -1.95 1.91 7.31
C SER A 31 -2.41 2.37 8.69
N PHE A 32 -3.46 3.16 8.75
CA PHE A 32 -4.15 3.47 9.98
C PHE A 32 -5.64 3.69 9.74
N LYS A 33 -6.44 3.31 10.73
CA LYS A 33 -7.90 3.46 10.73
C LYS A 33 -8.30 4.38 11.87
N ASN A 34 -9.09 5.41 11.57
CA ASN A 34 -9.64 6.34 12.56
C ASN A 34 -8.57 7.00 13.48
N SER A 35 -7.39 7.30 12.93
CA SER A 35 -6.33 8.11 13.55
C SER A 35 -5.69 7.59 14.86
N THR A 36 -6.03 6.40 15.35
CA THR A 36 -5.51 5.92 16.66
C THR A 36 -4.51 4.76 16.57
N ASN A 37 -4.49 4.00 15.48
CA ASN A 37 -3.64 2.81 15.36
C ASN A 37 -2.90 2.79 14.02
N ILE A 38 -1.60 3.08 14.05
CA ILE A 38 -0.73 2.96 12.88
C ILE A 38 -0.11 1.57 12.87
N LYS A 39 -0.33 0.84 11.77
CA LYS A 39 0.39 -0.39 11.43
C LYS A 39 1.46 -0.06 10.41
N THR A 40 2.68 -0.53 10.63
CA THR A 40 3.78 -0.43 9.67
C THR A 40 4.16 -1.82 9.14
N TYR A 41 4.62 -1.84 7.89
CA TYR A 41 4.96 -3.06 7.17
C TYR A 41 6.36 -2.90 6.59
N HIS A 42 7.31 -3.60 7.21
CA HIS A 42 8.73 -3.51 6.87
C HIS A 42 9.16 -4.64 5.94
N TRP A 43 10.31 -4.42 5.30
CA TRP A 43 10.93 -5.42 4.44
C TRP A 43 11.30 -6.69 5.22
N THR A 44 10.77 -7.83 4.78
CA THR A 44 10.99 -9.14 5.41
C THR A 44 12.35 -9.76 5.10
N LYS A 45 13.09 -9.21 4.12
CA LYS A 45 14.32 -9.81 3.55
C LYS A 45 14.11 -11.13 2.80
N LEU A 46 12.87 -11.50 2.48
CA LEU A 46 12.57 -12.72 1.71
C LEU A 46 12.74 -12.54 0.19
N ASN A 47 12.57 -11.31 -0.31
CA ASN A 47 12.78 -10.95 -1.72
C ASN A 47 13.04 -9.44 -1.86
N ASP A 48 13.38 -8.96 -3.06
CA ASP A 48 13.66 -7.55 -3.36
C ASP A 48 12.60 -6.89 -4.27
N PHE A 49 11.33 -7.32 -4.15
CA PHE A 49 10.24 -6.88 -5.03
C PHE A 49 9.55 -5.61 -4.51
N PHE A 50 10.32 -4.54 -4.31
CA PHE A 50 9.85 -3.35 -3.58
C PHE A 50 8.82 -2.51 -4.34
N ILE A 51 9.18 -1.95 -5.49
CA ILE A 51 8.31 -1.09 -6.30
C ILE A 51 8.36 -1.55 -7.75
N ARG A 52 7.21 -1.63 -8.40
CA ARG A 52 7.08 -1.76 -9.84
C ARG A 52 6.07 -0.74 -10.34
N SER A 53 6.46 0.07 -11.31
CA SER A 53 5.57 1.10 -11.88
C SER A 53 5.58 1.02 -13.40
N THR A 54 4.39 1.05 -13.97
CA THR A 54 4.10 1.10 -15.40
C THR A 54 3.14 2.27 -15.67
N ASP A 55 2.84 2.55 -16.93
CA ASP A 55 1.81 3.54 -17.31
C ASP A 55 0.42 3.25 -16.73
N SER A 56 0.18 2.00 -16.32
CA SER A 56 -1.12 1.52 -15.89
C SER A 56 -1.27 1.32 -14.39
N MET A 57 -0.17 1.36 -13.62
CA MET A 57 -0.21 1.15 -12.16
C MET A 57 1.11 1.45 -11.46
N ILE A 58 1.02 1.66 -10.15
CA ILE A 58 2.12 1.60 -9.21
C ILE A 58 1.85 0.47 -8.23
N CYS A 59 2.83 -0.42 -8.07
CA CYS A 59 2.76 -1.61 -7.25
C CYS A 59 3.88 -1.59 -6.21
N TYR A 60 3.54 -1.90 -4.96
CA TYR A 60 4.42 -1.98 -3.82
C TYR A 60 4.40 -3.37 -3.21
N GLY A 61 5.57 -3.99 -3.13
CA GLY A 61 5.72 -5.34 -2.60
C GLY A 61 5.20 -6.36 -3.59
N GLY A 62 5.89 -7.48 -3.70
CA GLY A 62 5.56 -8.54 -4.64
C GLY A 62 5.86 -9.92 -4.10
N ASP A 63 5.39 -10.93 -4.82
CA ASP A 63 5.90 -12.29 -4.71
C ASP A 63 5.83 -13.02 -6.06
N GLU A 64 6.33 -14.25 -6.09
CA GLU A 64 6.32 -15.09 -7.29
C GLU A 64 4.91 -15.48 -7.77
N PHE A 65 3.86 -15.26 -6.96
CA PHE A 65 2.47 -15.53 -7.31
C PHE A 65 1.77 -14.30 -7.87
N GLY A 66 2.48 -13.17 -8.02
CA GLY A 66 1.94 -11.92 -8.55
C GLY A 66 1.08 -11.13 -7.56
N ARG A 67 1.11 -11.48 -6.26
CA ARG A 67 0.42 -10.70 -5.22
C ARG A 67 1.24 -9.47 -4.90
N SER A 68 0.55 -8.40 -4.49
CA SER A 68 1.19 -7.16 -4.07
C SER A 68 0.57 -6.61 -2.81
N ALA A 69 1.40 -5.97 -1.98
CA ALA A 69 0.91 -5.35 -0.74
C ALA A 69 0.04 -4.13 -1.03
N LEU A 70 0.37 -3.35 -2.05
CA LEU A 70 -0.42 -2.21 -2.47
C LEU A 70 -0.29 -2.00 -3.98
N ILE A 71 -1.42 -1.98 -4.67
CA ILE A 71 -1.54 -1.57 -6.07
C ILE A 71 -2.40 -0.31 -6.11
N ILE A 72 -1.93 0.68 -6.87
CA ILE A 72 -2.68 1.88 -7.24
C ILE A 72 -2.77 1.85 -8.77
N ASP A 73 -3.98 2.00 -9.31
CA ASP A 73 -4.17 2.04 -10.77
C ASP A 73 -3.59 3.33 -11.40
N GLY A 74 -3.44 3.33 -12.72
CA GLY A 74 -2.88 4.47 -13.46
C GLY A 74 -3.79 5.71 -13.48
N GLU A 75 -5.07 5.54 -13.15
CA GLU A 75 -6.03 6.64 -13.04
C GLU A 75 -6.07 7.25 -11.64
N LEU A 76 -5.40 6.62 -10.66
CA LEU A 76 -5.38 6.99 -9.25
C LEU A 76 -6.78 6.98 -8.61
N LEU A 77 -7.67 6.13 -9.11
CA LEU A 77 -9.08 6.03 -8.68
C LEU A 77 -9.33 4.79 -7.84
N THR A 78 -8.62 3.69 -8.12
CA THR A 78 -8.80 2.42 -7.44
C THR A 78 -7.46 1.80 -7.08
N GLY A 79 -7.52 0.85 -6.15
CA GLY A 79 -6.37 0.05 -5.79
C GLY A 79 -6.76 -1.26 -5.14
N SER A 80 -5.77 -2.10 -4.91
CA SER A 80 -5.95 -3.34 -4.15
C SER A 80 -4.79 -3.55 -3.18
N THR A 81 -5.06 -4.31 -2.12
CA THR A 81 -4.05 -4.73 -1.15
C THR A 81 -4.15 -6.22 -0.89
N ASN A 82 -3.00 -6.86 -0.70
CA ASN A 82 -2.90 -8.29 -0.41
C ASN A 82 -1.72 -8.55 0.53
N ILE A 83 -1.61 -9.78 1.03
CA ILE A 83 -0.36 -10.23 1.67
C ILE A 83 0.67 -10.54 0.58
N CYS A 84 1.93 -10.19 0.83
CA CYS A 84 3.04 -10.51 -0.07
C CYS A 84 4.28 -10.90 0.72
N LYS A 85 5.27 -11.52 0.06
CA LYS A 85 6.51 -11.87 0.75
C LYS A 85 7.40 -10.68 1.06
N THR A 86 7.31 -9.56 0.34
CA THR A 86 8.21 -8.41 0.54
C THR A 86 7.96 -7.69 1.86
N PHE A 87 6.70 -7.52 2.25
CA PHE A 87 6.30 -6.69 3.40
C PHE A 87 5.40 -7.46 4.36
N ALA A 88 5.73 -7.45 5.65
CA ALA A 88 4.92 -8.08 6.70
C ALA A 88 4.56 -7.07 7.79
N CYS A 89 3.36 -7.23 8.35
CA CYS A 89 2.93 -6.51 9.55
C CYS A 89 3.62 -7.15 10.75
N SER A 90 4.41 -6.37 11.50
CA SER A 90 5.20 -6.77 12.68
C SER A 90 6.49 -7.56 12.42
N ASP A 91 7.47 -7.36 13.31
CA ASP A 91 8.75 -8.07 13.34
C ASP A 91 8.64 -9.50 13.92
N ASP A 92 7.45 -9.90 14.40
CA ASP A 92 7.25 -11.21 15.03
C ASP A 92 6.70 -12.22 14.03
N SER A 93 7.53 -13.24 13.74
CA SER A 93 7.22 -14.35 12.84
C SER A 93 5.96 -15.16 13.20
N ASN A 94 5.38 -14.95 14.39
CA ASN A 94 4.17 -15.65 14.85
C ASN A 94 2.86 -14.89 14.60
N VAL A 95 2.92 -13.66 14.08
CA VAL A 95 1.71 -12.89 13.77
C VAL A 95 1.21 -13.27 12.38
N GLU A 96 -0.07 -13.63 12.30
CA GLU A 96 -0.73 -13.91 11.03
C GLU A 96 -0.68 -12.65 10.13
N GLN A 97 -0.13 -12.82 8.94
CA GLN A 97 0.03 -11.72 7.99
C GLN A 97 -1.34 -11.23 7.52
N THR A 98 -1.54 -9.91 7.55
CA THR A 98 -2.79 -9.28 7.10
C THR A 98 -2.51 -8.29 5.97
N PRO A 99 -3.45 -8.09 5.03
CA PRO A 99 -3.36 -7.00 4.07
C PRO A 99 -3.37 -5.62 4.76
N LEU A 100 -3.10 -4.54 4.02
CA LEU A 100 -3.12 -3.18 4.58
C LEU A 100 -4.52 -2.77 5.04
N LEU A 101 -5.55 -3.31 4.38
CA LEU A 101 -6.96 -3.14 4.71
C LEU A 101 -7.56 -4.47 5.12
N GLU A 102 -8.41 -4.42 6.14
CA GLU A 102 -9.17 -5.58 6.60
C GLU A 102 -10.43 -5.71 5.74
N LYS A 103 -10.82 -6.96 5.43
CA LYS A 103 -12.07 -7.23 4.72
C LYS A 103 -13.24 -6.87 5.64
N GLU A 104 -14.10 -5.96 5.19
CA GLU A 104 -15.40 -5.71 5.83
C GLU A 104 -16.24 -7.00 5.75
N ILE A 105 -16.30 -7.76 6.83
CA ILE A 105 -17.20 -8.92 6.91
C ILE A 105 -18.59 -8.36 7.15
N SER A 106 -19.38 -8.21 6.08
CA SER A 106 -20.82 -7.98 6.21
C SER A 106 -21.40 -9.14 7.02
N SER A 107 -21.82 -8.88 8.26
CA SER A 107 -22.42 -9.87 9.14
C SER A 107 -23.63 -10.49 8.47
N ALA A 108 -23.48 -11.70 7.92
CA ALA A 108 -24.61 -12.46 7.41
C ALA A 108 -25.51 -12.84 8.59
N THR A 109 -26.71 -12.28 8.62
CA THR A 109 -27.79 -12.66 9.54
C THR A 109 -27.93 -14.18 9.56
N THR A 110 -27.70 -14.78 10.71
CA THR A 110 -27.86 -16.22 10.93
C THR A 110 -29.32 -16.61 10.64
N PRO A 111 -29.62 -17.56 9.72
CA PRO A 111 -30.94 -18.13 9.65
C PRO A 111 -31.08 -19.09 10.83
N SER A 112 -31.95 -18.75 11.79
CA SER A 112 -32.44 -19.70 12.78
C SER A 112 -33.22 -20.79 12.06
N ASN A 113 -32.68 -22.01 11.98
CA ASN A 113 -33.46 -23.17 11.56
C ASN A 113 -33.33 -24.32 12.56
N SER A 114 -34.38 -24.47 13.33
CA SER A 114 -34.75 -25.68 14.07
C SER A 114 -35.20 -26.77 13.10
N GLY A 115 -34.61 -27.96 13.16
CA GLY A 115 -35.16 -29.13 12.47
C GLY A 115 -34.13 -30.18 12.07
N SER A 116 -34.16 -31.32 12.76
CA SER A 116 -33.39 -32.54 12.52
C SER A 116 -33.71 -33.22 11.19
N SER A 117 -32.69 -33.69 10.46
CA SER A 117 -32.69 -35.02 9.79
C SER A 117 -31.34 -35.34 9.14
N SER A 118 -30.90 -36.58 9.36
CA SER A 118 -29.67 -37.17 8.85
C SER A 118 -29.62 -37.22 7.33
N SER A 119 -28.53 -36.73 6.74
CA SER A 119 -27.99 -37.26 5.49
C SER A 119 -26.48 -37.05 5.46
N THR A 120 -25.75 -38.12 5.18
CA THR A 120 -24.29 -38.12 5.03
C THR A 120 -23.94 -37.39 3.74
N LEU A 121 -23.89 -36.06 3.81
CA LEU A 121 -23.37 -35.22 2.75
C LEU A 121 -21.85 -35.25 2.81
N VAL A 122 -21.25 -35.82 1.76
CA VAL A 122 -19.84 -35.62 1.43
C VAL A 122 -19.56 -34.13 1.51
N LYS A 123 -18.79 -33.69 2.51
CA LYS A 123 -18.19 -32.36 2.53
C LYS A 123 -17.25 -32.32 1.32
N SER A 124 -17.77 -31.85 0.19
CA SER A 124 -16.93 -31.36 -0.89
C SER A 124 -16.08 -30.27 -0.26
N GLN A 125 -14.82 -30.58 0.04
CA GLN A 125 -13.82 -29.58 0.32
C GLN A 125 -13.55 -28.92 -1.03
N SER A 126 -14.42 -27.98 -1.42
CA SER A 126 -14.04 -26.97 -2.38
C SER A 126 -12.84 -26.28 -1.75
N ILE A 127 -11.65 -26.52 -2.28
CA ILE A 127 -10.49 -25.67 -2.03
C ILE A 127 -10.85 -24.33 -2.68
N THR A 128 -11.67 -23.55 -1.99
CA THR A 128 -11.87 -22.15 -2.30
C THR A 128 -10.60 -21.51 -1.79
N THR A 129 -9.67 -21.22 -2.71
CA THR A 129 -8.55 -20.35 -2.40
C THR A 129 -9.14 -19.00 -2.03
N PHE A 130 -9.36 -18.75 -0.74
CA PHE A 130 -9.80 -17.45 -0.26
C PHE A 130 -8.64 -16.49 -0.50
N SER A 131 -8.72 -15.71 -1.58
CA SER A 131 -7.80 -14.60 -1.77
C SER A 131 -7.96 -13.65 -0.59
N THR A 132 -6.84 -13.25 0.01
CA THR A 132 -6.77 -12.19 1.01
C THR A 132 -6.78 -10.79 0.38
N GLU A 133 -7.03 -10.70 -0.92
CA GLU A 133 -7.12 -9.42 -1.63
C GLU A 133 -8.32 -8.59 -1.20
N VAL A 134 -8.08 -7.30 -1.02
CA VAL A 134 -9.07 -6.29 -0.68
C VAL A 134 -8.93 -5.13 -1.66
N ASP A 135 -9.98 -4.88 -2.43
CA ASP A 135 -10.08 -3.74 -3.34
C ASP A 135 -10.59 -2.50 -2.61
N PHE A 136 -10.19 -1.32 -3.08
CA PHE A 136 -10.62 -0.03 -2.51
C PHE A 136 -10.71 1.08 -3.56
N GLU A 137 -11.52 2.09 -3.27
CA GLU A 137 -11.61 3.35 -4.02
C GLU A 137 -10.74 4.42 -3.35
N ILE A 138 -10.12 5.26 -4.17
CA ILE A 138 -9.25 6.36 -3.74
C ILE A 138 -10.06 7.65 -3.76
N TYR A 139 -10.32 8.20 -2.58
CA TYR A 139 -11.04 9.47 -2.42
C TYR A 139 -10.11 10.68 -2.37
N ALA A 140 -8.87 10.47 -1.91
CA ALA A 140 -7.85 11.50 -1.82
C ALA A 140 -6.47 10.85 -1.92
N LEU A 141 -5.51 11.55 -2.53
CA LEU A 141 -4.12 11.15 -2.63
C LEU A 141 -3.22 12.33 -2.24
N GLU A 142 -2.31 12.08 -1.32
CA GLU A 142 -1.29 13.05 -0.90
C GLU A 142 0.10 12.51 -1.24
N VAL A 143 0.94 13.37 -1.83
CA VAL A 143 2.33 13.03 -2.17
C VAL A 143 3.24 14.07 -1.54
N TRP A 144 4.12 13.62 -0.67
CA TRP A 144 5.08 14.45 0.05
C TRP A 144 6.48 14.24 -0.52
N GLY A 145 7.18 15.33 -0.79
CA GLY A 145 8.57 15.31 -1.26
C GLY A 145 9.45 16.16 -0.37
N PHE A 146 10.63 15.66 -0.05
CA PHE A 146 11.68 16.48 0.55
C PHE A 146 12.57 17.01 -0.56
N GLU A 147 12.50 18.30 -0.86
CA GLU A 147 13.51 18.92 -1.71
C GLU A 147 14.86 18.85 -0.97
N GLN A 148 15.87 18.24 -1.60
CA GLN A 148 17.23 18.47 -1.14
C GLN A 148 17.54 19.95 -1.39
N ILE A 149 17.58 20.75 -0.32
CA ILE A 149 18.18 22.08 -0.38
C ILE A 149 19.67 21.87 -0.63
N VAL A 150 20.05 21.82 -1.91
CA VAL A 150 21.44 21.93 -2.31
C VAL A 150 21.87 23.33 -1.88
N LYS A 151 22.60 23.43 -0.77
CA LYS A 151 23.37 24.65 -0.47
C LYS A 151 24.36 24.82 -1.61
N LYS A 152 23.98 25.61 -2.63
CA LYS A 152 24.91 26.12 -3.62
C LYS A 152 25.88 27.03 -2.88
N GLU A 153 27.02 26.47 -2.51
CA GLU A 153 28.19 27.26 -2.17
C GLU A 153 28.49 28.13 -3.41
N THR A 154 28.23 29.42 -3.26
CA THR A 154 28.28 30.38 -4.37
C THR A 154 29.75 30.61 -4.72
N ARG A 155 30.26 29.92 -5.74
CA ARG A 155 31.34 30.46 -6.56
C ARG A 155 30.68 31.18 -7.73
N SER A 156 30.71 32.49 -7.65
CA SER A 156 30.16 33.42 -8.64
C SER A 156 30.55 33.01 -10.07
N ASN A 157 29.54 32.75 -10.90
CA ASN A 157 29.51 33.23 -12.28
C ASN A 157 28.05 33.27 -12.76
N SER A 158 27.69 34.43 -13.29
CA SER A 158 26.34 34.83 -13.67
C SER A 158 25.79 34.00 -14.84
N ILE A 159 24.68 33.31 -14.63
CA ILE A 159 23.71 33.01 -15.68
C ILE A 159 22.32 33.27 -15.10
N LYS A 160 21.64 34.27 -15.65
CA LYS A 160 20.25 34.60 -15.31
C LYS A 160 19.33 33.56 -15.95
N THR A 161 18.58 32.82 -15.14
CA THR A 161 17.36 32.15 -15.58
C THR A 161 16.24 32.43 -14.58
N ASN A 162 15.08 32.82 -15.10
CA ASN A 162 13.92 33.23 -14.34
C ASN A 162 13.40 32.09 -13.47
N VAL A 163 13.29 32.33 -12.16
CA VAL A 163 12.60 31.44 -11.22
C VAL A 163 11.20 32.01 -11.00
N ALA A 164 10.18 31.20 -11.29
CA ALA A 164 8.81 31.48 -10.88
C ALA A 164 8.75 31.40 -9.34
N ALA A 165 8.22 32.45 -8.70
CA ALA A 165 8.08 32.52 -7.27
C ALA A 165 7.07 31.48 -6.76
N SER A 166 7.50 30.63 -5.82
CA SER A 166 6.60 29.78 -5.03
C SER A 166 6.04 30.61 -3.88
N THR A 167 4.73 30.83 -3.90
CA THR A 167 3.97 31.38 -2.76
C THR A 167 3.79 30.29 -1.71
N LEU A 168 4.55 30.38 -0.62
CA LEU A 168 4.27 29.64 0.60
C LEU A 168 2.91 30.07 1.16
N LEU A 169 1.97 29.14 1.26
CA LEU A 169 0.78 29.29 2.09
C LEU A 169 1.13 28.81 3.50
N ASP A 170 1.06 29.74 4.46
CA ASP A 170 1.21 29.46 5.89
C ASP A 170 -0.10 28.90 6.44
N TYR A 171 -0.04 27.67 6.96
CA TYR A 171 -1.19 26.97 7.56
C TYR A 171 -1.21 27.06 9.10
N SER A 172 -0.52 28.03 9.71
CA SER A 172 -0.50 28.20 11.16
C SER A 172 -1.85 28.60 11.80
N HIS A 173 -2.96 28.60 11.04
CA HIS A 173 -4.29 28.98 11.52
C HIS A 173 -5.42 28.08 10.98
N TYR A 174 -5.23 26.76 11.01
CA TYR A 174 -6.33 25.80 11.06
C TYR A 174 -6.19 24.90 12.29
#